data_AF-R8BDU9-F1
#
_entry.id   AF-R8BDU9-F1
#
_cell.length_a   1.000
_cell.length_b   1.000
_cell.length_c   1.000
_cell.angle_alpha   90.00
_cell.angle_beta   90.00
_cell.angle_gamma   90.00
#
_symmetry.space_group_name_H-M   'P 1'
#
loop_
_entity.id
_entity.type
_entity.pdbx_description
1 polymer ?
#
loop_
_entity_poly.entity_id
_entity_poly.type
_entity_poly.pdbx_seq_one_letter_code
_entity_poly.pdbx_strand_id
1 'polypeptide(L)'
;MSIISTAIPVITNDFHSLKDIGWCFYINLPIGGLAAALMIFIHVPDQVKKPPFKSVVTDKNAWQKFDLIGAIIFIPTMVMLLLALHFGGNEHPWKSATVIGLFCGFGGLAAVFLYWEYRAGEHAMMPFSIIRKRVVWTSCISNMFAFGANYCVIYFLPVYFQAILNATPFHSGVDMLPSVLLQIVFAVSSGVMGE
;
A
#
# COMPACT_ATOMS: atom_id res chain seq x y z
N MET A 1 8.05 9.26 0.10
CA MET A 1 6.64 9.73 0.14
C MET A 1 6.42 10.79 1.21
N SER A 2 7.05 10.68 2.39
CA SER A 2 6.89 11.61 3.52
C SER A 2 7.36 13.05 3.24
N ILE A 3 8.51 13.24 2.57
CA ILE A 3 9.06 14.58 2.26
C ILE A 3 8.13 15.36 1.32
N ILE A 4 7.53 14.67 0.33
CA ILE A 4 6.60 15.28 -0.61
C ILE A 4 5.31 15.66 0.14
N SER A 5 4.81 14.79 1.01
CA SER A 5 3.61 15.04 1.81
C SER A 5 3.76 16.20 2.81
N THR A 6 4.96 16.45 3.34
CA THR A 6 5.23 17.57 4.25
C THR A 6 5.57 18.87 3.52
N ALA A 7 6.17 18.79 2.33
CA ALA A 7 6.46 19.95 1.49
C ALA A 7 5.19 20.54 0.83
N ILE A 8 4.23 19.71 0.42
CA ILE A 8 2.99 20.14 -0.25
C ILE A 8 2.22 21.22 0.55
N PRO A 9 1.88 21.05 1.84
CA PRO A 9 1.11 22.05 2.57
C PRO A 9 1.88 23.37 2.79
N VAL A 10 3.22 23.35 2.92
CA VAL A 10 4.04 24.59 3.05
C VAL A 10 4.10 25.35 1.74
N ILE A 11 4.37 24.64 0.64
CA ILE A 11 4.39 25.23 -0.70
C ILE A 11 3.00 25.83 -1.02
N THR A 12 1.93 25.15 -0.60
CA THR A 12 0.54 25.62 -0.76
C THR A 12 0.20 26.81 0.15
N ASN A 13 0.86 26.94 1.32
CA ASN A 13 0.60 28.02 2.28
C ASN A 13 1.44 29.28 2.02
N ASP A 14 2.69 29.13 1.58
CA ASP A 14 3.58 30.25 1.18
C ASP A 14 3.27 30.77 -0.23
N PHE A 15 2.72 29.95 -1.12
CA PHE A 15 2.31 30.35 -2.46
C PHE A 15 0.82 30.05 -2.69
N HIS A 16 0.03 31.10 -2.85
CA HIS A 16 -1.41 31.14 -3.14
C HIS A 16 -1.83 30.46 -4.49
N SER A 17 -1.13 29.43 -4.98
CA SER A 17 -1.30 28.91 -6.33
C SER A 17 -1.09 27.39 -6.44
N LEU A 18 -2.12 26.69 -6.93
CA LEU A 18 -2.12 25.28 -7.32
C LEU A 18 -1.05 24.92 -8.38
N LYS A 19 -0.35 25.90 -8.97
CA LYS A 19 0.73 25.64 -9.95
C LYS A 19 1.92 24.92 -9.34
N ASP A 20 2.33 25.24 -8.12
CA ASP A 20 3.55 24.66 -7.53
C ASP A 20 3.37 23.19 -7.15
N ILE A 21 2.14 22.79 -6.78
CA ILE A 21 1.75 21.38 -6.59
C ILE A 21 1.84 20.62 -7.92
N GLY A 22 1.43 21.25 -9.03
CA GLY A 22 1.56 20.69 -10.38
C GLY A 22 3.00 20.44 -10.77
N TRP A 23 3.93 21.34 -10.41
CA TRP A 23 5.36 21.16 -10.67
C TRP A 23 5.96 19.93 -9.98
N CYS A 24 5.55 19.61 -8.75
CA CYS A 24 5.98 18.37 -8.09
C CYS A 24 5.54 17.10 -8.85
N PHE A 25 4.36 17.11 -9.47
CA PHE A 25 3.91 16.03 -10.34
C PHE A 25 4.69 16.00 -11.66
N TYR A 26 4.94 17.17 -12.27
CA TYR A 26 5.73 17.28 -13.49
C TYR A 26 7.20 16.90 -13.32
N ILE A 27 7.76 16.94 -12.11
CA ILE A 27 9.12 16.44 -11.84
C ILE A 27 9.14 14.91 -11.73
N ASN A 28 8.09 14.30 -11.19
CA ASN A 28 8.00 12.83 -11.09
C ASN A 28 7.71 12.17 -12.45
N LEU A 29 6.94 12.84 -13.32
CA LEU A 29 6.57 12.33 -14.64
C LEU A 29 7.78 11.95 -15.54
N PRO A 30 8.83 12.78 -15.72
CA PRO A 30 10.00 12.44 -16.51
C PRO A 30 10.87 11.37 -15.85
N ILE A 31 10.91 11.30 -14.52
CA ILE A 31 11.62 10.22 -13.80
C ILE A 31 10.90 8.89 -14.02
N GLY A 32 9.57 8.88 -13.90
CA GLY A 32 8.74 7.72 -14.22
C GLY A 32 8.83 7.33 -15.70
N GLY A 33 8.84 8.31 -16.60
CA GLY A 33 9.03 8.11 -18.03
C GLY A 33 10.42 7.54 -18.36
N LEU A 34 11.47 8.02 -17.70
CA LEU A 34 12.83 7.49 -17.82
C LEU A 34 12.91 6.06 -17.29
N ALA A 35 12.32 5.77 -16.13
CA ALA A 35 12.25 4.41 -15.60
C ALA A 35 11.48 3.47 -16.53
N ALA A 36 10.38 3.93 -17.13
CA ALA A 36 9.63 3.17 -18.13
C ALA A 36 10.44 2.95 -19.42
N ALA A 37 11.14 3.98 -19.90
CA ALA A 37 12.03 3.88 -21.05
C ALA A 37 13.19 2.90 -20.78
N LEU A 38 13.78 2.95 -19.58
CA LEU A 38 14.81 2.01 -19.14
C LEU A 38 14.27 0.59 -19.02
N MET A 39 13.05 0.37 -18.53
CA MET A 39 12.42 -0.96 -18.55
C MET A 39 12.12 -1.48 -19.97
N ILE A 40 11.89 -0.59 -20.94
CA ILE A 40 11.72 -0.97 -22.35
C ILE A 40 13.08 -1.32 -22.98
N PHE A 41 14.16 -0.62 -22.61
CA PHE A 41 15.49 -0.80 -23.20
C PHE A 41 16.32 -1.89 -22.50
N ILE A 42 16.18 -2.05 -21.18
CA ILE A 42 16.86 -3.06 -20.38
C ILE A 42 15.98 -4.30 -20.35
N HIS A 43 16.41 -5.35 -21.03
CA HIS A 43 15.82 -6.67 -20.89
C HIS A 43 16.12 -7.17 -19.47
N VAL A 44 15.16 -6.99 -18.56
CA VAL A 44 15.20 -7.65 -17.26
C VAL A 44 15.14 -9.16 -17.53
N PRO A 45 16.17 -9.94 -17.18
CA PRO A 45 16.11 -11.38 -17.34
C PRO A 45 14.96 -11.91 -16.48
N ASP A 46 13.90 -12.41 -17.14
CA ASP A 46 12.78 -13.05 -16.46
C ASP A 46 13.31 -14.25 -15.66
N GLN A 47 13.35 -14.11 -14.33
CA GLN A 47 13.74 -15.19 -13.40
C GLN A 47 12.81 -16.42 -13.48
N VAL A 48 11.66 -16.28 -14.14
CA VAL A 48 10.68 -17.35 -14.35
C VAL A 48 10.13 -17.22 -15.78
N LYS A 49 10.20 -18.29 -16.59
CA LYS A 49 9.59 -18.35 -17.92
C LYS A 49 8.08 -18.07 -17.82
N LYS A 50 7.67 -16.83 -18.03
CA LYS A 50 6.26 -16.47 -18.17
C LYS A 50 5.76 -17.01 -19.51
N PRO A 51 4.63 -17.74 -19.56
CA PRO A 51 4.04 -18.12 -20.83
C PRO A 51 3.73 -16.84 -21.64
N PRO A 52 3.93 -16.89 -22.97
CA PRO A 52 3.85 -15.70 -23.81
C PRO A 52 2.50 -15.01 -23.66
N PHE A 53 2.49 -13.67 -23.59
CA PHE A 53 1.27 -12.85 -23.42
C PHE A 53 0.14 -13.23 -24.42
N LYS A 54 0.51 -13.67 -25.63
CA LYS A 54 -0.44 -14.18 -26.64
C LYS A 54 -1.17 -15.47 -26.24
N SER A 55 -0.54 -16.39 -25.51
CA SER A 55 -1.23 -17.60 -25.05
C SER A 55 -2.21 -17.33 -23.90
N VAL A 56 -2.05 -16.22 -23.16
CA VAL A 56 -2.97 -15.84 -22.07
C VAL A 56 -4.22 -15.12 -22.60
N VAL A 57 -4.09 -14.41 -23.73
CA VAL A 57 -5.21 -13.70 -24.38
C VAL A 57 -6.05 -14.65 -25.27
N THR A 58 -5.46 -15.69 -25.85
CA THR A 58 -6.17 -16.67 -26.70
C THR A 58 -6.82 -17.80 -25.91
N ASP A 59 -6.35 -18.10 -24.70
CA ASP A 59 -6.89 -19.17 -23.87
C ASP A 59 -8.13 -18.67 -23.10
N LYS A 60 -9.33 -19.05 -23.56
CA LYS A 60 -10.61 -18.74 -22.88
C LYS A 60 -10.62 -19.18 -21.40
N ASN A 61 -9.75 -20.12 -21.03
CA ASN A 61 -9.60 -20.64 -19.67
C ASN A 61 -8.60 -19.85 -18.82
N ALA A 62 -7.87 -18.86 -19.36
CA ALA A 62 -7.04 -17.96 -18.56
C ALA A 62 -7.89 -17.13 -17.59
N TRP A 63 -9.09 -16.73 -18.01
CA TRP A 63 -10.07 -16.02 -17.19
C TRP A 63 -10.64 -16.90 -16.06
N GLN A 64 -10.67 -18.22 -16.23
CA GLN A 64 -11.07 -19.17 -15.19
C GLN A 64 -9.96 -19.44 -14.16
N LYS A 65 -8.70 -19.15 -14.49
CA LYS A 65 -7.57 -19.22 -13.55
C LYS A 65 -7.48 -18.01 -12.64
N PHE A 66 -8.05 -16.87 -13.05
CA PHE A 66 -8.18 -15.69 -12.21
C PHE A 66 -9.49 -15.80 -11.41
N ASP A 67 -9.37 -15.93 -10.10
CA ASP A 67 -10.51 -15.90 -9.16
C ASP A 67 -11.11 -14.48 -9.07
N LEU A 68 -11.76 -14.05 -10.16
CA LEU A 68 -12.44 -12.77 -10.28
C LEU A 68 -13.58 -12.64 -9.28
N ILE A 69 -14.26 -13.76 -8.97
CA ILE A 69 -15.34 -13.78 -7.99
C ILE A 69 -14.78 -13.56 -6.59
N GLY A 70 -13.69 -14.25 -6.24
CA GLY A 70 -12.94 -14.00 -5.02
C GLY A 70 -12.49 -12.54 -4.91
N ALA A 71 -11.93 -11.98 -5.98
CA ALA A 71 -11.51 -10.57 -6.01
C ALA A 71 -12.68 -9.59 -5.81
N ILE A 72 -13.83 -9.83 -6.46
CA ILE A 72 -15.03 -8.99 -6.33
C ILE A 72 -15.61 -9.03 -4.92
N ILE A 73 -15.44 -10.12 -4.18
CA ILE A 73 -15.88 -10.21 -2.77
C ILE A 73 -14.80 -9.63 -1.84
N PHE A 74 -13.53 -9.87 -2.13
CA PHE A 74 -12.39 -9.45 -1.30
C PHE A 74 -12.25 -7.92 -1.24
N ILE A 75 -12.30 -7.25 -2.40
CA ILE A 75 -12.14 -5.80 -2.50
C ILE A 75 -13.13 -5.05 -1.60
N PRO A 76 -14.47 -5.23 -1.72
CA PRO A 76 -15.42 -4.52 -0.88
C PRO A 76 -15.30 -4.93 0.60
N THR A 77 -14.92 -6.18 0.90
CA THR A 77 -14.63 -6.61 2.28
C THR A 77 -13.53 -5.74 2.89
N MET A 78 -12.39 -5.62 2.19
CA MET A 78 -11.27 -4.80 2.67
C MET A 78 -11.62 -3.30 2.72
N VAL A 79 -12.38 -2.80 1.75
CA VAL A 79 -12.85 -1.40 1.74
C VAL A 79 -13.74 -1.11 2.95
N MET A 80 -14.69 -2.00 3.29
CA MET A 80 -15.54 -1.81 4.48
C MET A 80 -14.71 -1.79 5.77
N LEU A 81 -13.72 -2.67 5.90
CA LEU A 81 -12.81 -2.68 7.05
C LEU A 81 -12.01 -1.38 7.16
N LEU A 82 -11.38 -0.96 6.06
CA LEU A 82 -10.58 0.26 6.01
C LEU A 82 -11.42 1.51 6.31
N LEU A 83 -12.63 1.57 5.75
CA LEU A 83 -13.54 2.68 5.95
C LEU A 83 -14.08 2.72 7.39
N ALA A 84 -14.35 1.57 8.00
CA ALA A 84 -14.72 1.48 9.42
C ALA A 84 -13.62 2.03 10.33
N LEU A 85 -12.37 1.67 10.06
CA LEU A 85 -11.19 2.13 10.79
C LEU A 85 -10.90 3.61 10.55
N HIS A 86 -11.15 4.11 9.33
CA HIS A 86 -10.92 5.51 8.99
C HIS A 86 -11.94 6.45 9.64
N PHE A 87 -13.23 6.09 9.59
CA PHE A 87 -14.29 6.90 10.20
C PHE A 87 -14.41 6.68 11.70
N GLY A 88 -14.05 5.51 12.20
CA GLY A 88 -14.06 5.16 13.61
C GLY A 88 -13.11 6.04 14.42
N GLY A 89 -13.68 6.97 15.18
CA GLY A 89 -12.91 7.84 16.08
C GLY A 89 -12.43 9.17 15.48
N ASN A 90 -12.57 9.37 14.17
CA ASN A 90 -12.27 10.66 13.52
C ASN A 90 -13.58 11.41 13.20
N GLU A 91 -14.35 10.93 12.22
CA GLU A 91 -15.60 11.58 11.79
C GLU A 91 -16.84 11.07 12.55
N HIS A 92 -16.84 9.79 12.94
CA HIS A 92 -17.95 9.18 13.67
C HIS A 92 -17.49 8.53 14.97
N PRO A 93 -18.24 8.69 16.09
CA PRO A 93 -17.96 7.95 17.30
C PRO A 93 -17.98 6.44 17.02
N TRP A 94 -17.11 5.69 17.68
CA TRP A 94 -17.04 4.22 17.55
C TRP A 94 -18.37 3.50 17.80
N LYS A 95 -19.26 4.12 18.59
CA LYS A 95 -20.61 3.61 18.88
C LYS A 95 -21.67 3.99 17.84
N SER A 96 -21.29 4.70 16.77
CA SER A 96 -22.22 5.09 15.71
C SER A 96 -22.69 3.87 14.93
N ALA A 97 -23.98 3.87 14.55
CA ALA A 97 -24.58 2.80 13.76
C ALA A 97 -23.83 2.57 12.43
N THR A 98 -23.23 3.62 11.85
CA THR A 98 -22.41 3.53 10.64
C THR A 98 -21.16 2.67 10.87
N VAL A 99 -20.38 2.94 11.92
CA VAL A 99 -19.13 2.20 12.20
C VAL A 99 -19.43 0.73 12.53
N ILE A 100 -20.43 0.49 13.37
CA ILE A 100 -20.86 -0.87 13.73
C ILE A 100 -21.40 -1.59 12.48
N GLY A 101 -22.19 -0.92 11.65
CA GLY A 101 -22.72 -1.45 10.39
C GLY A 101 -21.62 -1.85 9.40
N LEU A 102 -20.56 -1.04 9.28
CA LEU A 102 -19.41 -1.39 8.45
C LEU A 102 -18.62 -2.58 9.02
N PHE A 103 -18.45 -2.69 10.34
CA PHE A 103 -17.83 -3.87 10.96
C PHE A 103 -18.65 -5.14 10.77
N CYS A 104 -19.98 -5.05 10.91
CA CYS A 104 -20.88 -6.16 10.63
C CYS A 104 -20.88 -6.53 9.13
N GLY A 105 -20.84 -5.54 8.23
CA GLY A 105 -20.72 -5.74 6.79
C GLY A 105 -19.40 -6.42 6.40
N PHE A 106 -18.30 -5.99 7.00
CA PHE A 106 -17.00 -6.66 6.89
C PHE A 106 -17.08 -8.11 7.37
N GLY A 107 -17.64 -8.36 8.56
CA GLY A 107 -17.78 -9.72 9.09
C GLY A 107 -18.63 -10.62 8.19
N GLY A 108 -19.73 -10.09 7.65
CA GLY A 108 -20.61 -10.80 6.72
C GLY A 108 -19.91 -11.14 5.41
N LEU A 109 -19.29 -10.15 4.76
CA LEU A 109 -18.58 -10.36 3.49
C LEU A 109 -17.32 -11.22 3.66
N ALA A 110 -16.61 -11.10 4.79
CA ALA A 110 -15.48 -11.95 5.12
C ALA A 110 -15.91 -13.42 5.30
N ALA A 111 -17.06 -13.68 5.93
CA ALA A 111 -17.60 -15.03 6.04
C ALA A 111 -17.98 -15.60 4.65
N VAL A 112 -18.61 -14.78 3.80
CA VAL A 112 -18.92 -15.15 2.41
C VAL A 112 -17.65 -15.41 1.61
N PHE A 113 -16.61 -14.60 1.80
CA PHE A 113 -15.31 -14.76 1.17
C PHE A 113 -14.63 -16.07 1.60
N LEU A 114 -14.57 -16.36 2.91
CA LEU A 114 -14.00 -17.60 3.43
C LEU A 114 -14.77 -18.84 2.92
N TYR A 115 -16.10 -18.75 2.85
CA TYR A 115 -16.93 -19.82 2.29
C TYR A 115 -16.69 -20.01 0.79
N TRP A 116 -16.60 -18.92 0.03
CA TRP A 116 -16.28 -18.95 -1.39
C TRP A 116 -14.89 -19.55 -1.64
N GLU A 117 -13.89 -19.12 -0.87
CA GLU A 117 -12.51 -19.59 -0.98
C GLU A 117 -12.38 -21.08 -0.61
N TYR A 118 -13.18 -21.57 0.35
CA TYR A 118 -13.23 -23.00 0.68
C TYR A 118 -13.82 -23.82 -0.47
N ARG A 119 -14.82 -23.25 -1.17
CA ARG A 119 -15.46 -23.89 -2.32
C ARG A 119 -14.62 -23.81 -3.60
N ALA A 120 -13.82 -22.75 -3.77
CA ALA A 120 -13.00 -22.49 -4.96
C ALA A 120 -11.73 -23.35 -5.03
N GLY A 121 -11.26 -23.91 -3.90
CA GLY A 121 -10.25 -24.98 -3.87
C GLY A 121 -8.92 -24.59 -4.54
N GLU A 122 -8.57 -25.27 -5.64
CA GLU A 122 -7.28 -25.08 -6.35
C GLU A 122 -7.24 -23.85 -7.27
N HIS A 123 -8.39 -23.23 -7.56
CA HIS A 123 -8.48 -21.97 -8.31
C HIS A 123 -8.61 -20.74 -7.39
N ALA A 124 -8.51 -20.92 -6.07
CA ALA A 124 -8.65 -19.85 -5.11
C ALA A 124 -7.49 -18.83 -5.20
N MET A 125 -7.84 -17.54 -5.09
CA MET A 125 -6.88 -16.43 -5.04
C MET A 125 -5.82 -16.60 -3.94
N MET A 126 -6.21 -17.18 -2.80
CA MET A 126 -5.30 -17.63 -1.75
C MET A 126 -5.64 -19.08 -1.38
N PRO A 127 -4.85 -20.08 -1.79
CA PRO A 127 -5.12 -21.45 -1.36
C PRO A 127 -4.96 -21.55 0.15
N PHE A 128 -5.99 -22.05 0.83
CA PHE A 128 -6.01 -22.25 2.29
C PHE A 128 -4.79 -23.04 2.83
N SER A 129 -4.16 -23.84 1.98
CA SER A 129 -2.93 -24.58 2.28
C SER A 129 -1.72 -23.67 2.53
N ILE A 130 -1.65 -22.49 1.91
CA ILE A 130 -0.60 -21.50 2.13
C ILE A 130 -0.92 -20.70 3.38
N ILE A 131 -2.17 -20.25 3.51
CA ILE A 131 -2.66 -19.54 4.69
C ILE A 131 -2.37 -20.38 5.94
N ARG A 132 -2.70 -21.67 5.99
CA ARG A 132 -2.48 -22.51 7.19
C ARG A 132 -1.01 -22.69 7.61
N LYS A 133 -0.03 -22.34 6.77
CA LYS A 133 1.38 -22.44 7.15
C LYS A 133 1.70 -21.42 8.22
N ARG A 134 2.24 -21.88 9.36
CA ARG A 134 2.64 -21.03 10.49
C ARG A 134 3.50 -19.86 10.02
N VAL A 135 4.48 -20.13 9.15
CA VAL A 135 5.39 -19.14 8.58
C VAL A 135 4.65 -17.98 7.92
N VAL A 136 3.54 -18.25 7.22
CA VAL A 136 2.79 -17.23 6.48
C VAL A 136 2.04 -16.31 7.44
N TRP A 137 1.20 -16.84 8.34
CA TRP A 137 0.51 -15.99 9.31
C TRP A 137 1.47 -15.26 10.25
N THR A 138 2.55 -15.90 10.72
CA THR A 138 3.53 -15.21 11.58
C THR A 138 4.23 -14.08 10.83
N SER A 139 4.56 -14.28 9.55
CA SER A 139 5.14 -13.22 8.72
C SER A 139 4.17 -12.09 8.51
N CYS A 140 2.91 -12.37 8.15
CA CYS A 140 1.88 -11.34 7.97
C CYS A 140 1.65 -10.51 9.23
N ILE A 141 1.56 -11.16 10.40
CA ILE A 141 1.40 -10.48 11.69
C ILE A 141 2.63 -9.63 11.99
N SER A 142 3.84 -10.20 11.86
CA SER A 142 5.08 -9.45 12.10
C SER A 142 5.20 -8.22 11.18
N ASN A 143 4.79 -8.37 9.92
CA ASN A 143 4.79 -7.30 8.94
C ASN A 143 3.76 -6.22 9.28
N MET A 144 2.56 -6.61 9.76
CA MET A 144 1.54 -5.67 10.21
C MET A 144 2.05 -4.80 11.36
N PHE A 145 2.72 -5.40 12.35
CA PHE A 145 3.33 -4.64 13.46
C PHE A 145 4.51 -3.78 13.01
N ALA A 146 5.37 -4.29 12.14
CA ALA A 146 6.53 -3.55 11.62
C ALA A 146 6.10 -2.32 10.81
N PHE A 147 5.16 -2.48 9.88
CA PHE A 147 4.60 -1.36 9.12
C PHE A 147 3.79 -0.42 10.00
N GLY A 148 3.00 -0.94 10.95
CA GLY A 148 2.27 -0.11 11.91
C GLY A 148 3.20 0.81 12.71
N ALA A 149 4.27 0.26 13.28
CA ALA A 149 5.28 1.05 13.99
C ALA A 149 5.97 2.07 13.06
N ASN A 150 6.29 1.67 11.83
CA ASN A 150 6.90 2.56 10.84
C ASN A 150 5.98 3.75 10.50
N TYR A 151 4.69 3.51 10.26
CA TYR A 151 3.71 4.55 10.02
C TYR A 151 3.53 5.47 11.24
N CYS A 152 3.50 4.93 12.45
CA CYS A 152 3.46 5.75 13.66
C CYS A 152 4.64 6.73 13.70
N VAL A 153 5.87 6.29 13.42
CA VAL A 153 7.04 7.18 13.38
C VAL A 153 6.91 8.22 12.28
N ILE A 154 6.52 7.83 11.06
CA ILE A 154 6.40 8.75 9.93
C ILE A 154 5.34 9.84 10.17
N TYR A 155 4.24 9.52 10.86
CA TYR A 155 3.19 10.49 11.17
C TYR A 155 3.49 11.32 12.44
N PHE A 156 4.03 10.71 13.50
CA PHE A 156 4.30 11.44 14.75
C PHE A 156 5.54 12.31 14.68
N LEU A 157 6.60 11.90 13.98
CA LEU A 157 7.84 12.65 13.93
C LEU A 157 7.68 14.08 13.35
N PRO A 158 6.99 14.31 12.21
CA PRO A 158 6.79 15.66 11.70
C PRO A 158 5.82 16.45 12.58
N VAL A 159 4.80 15.81 13.15
CA VAL A 159 3.88 16.45 14.10
C VAL A 159 4.61 16.89 15.37
N TYR A 160 5.54 16.08 15.88
CA TYR A 160 6.36 16.41 17.04
C TYR A 160 7.26 17.64 16.76
N PHE A 161 7.94 17.65 15.61
CA PHE A 161 8.78 18.80 15.23
C PHE A 161 7.97 20.07 14.98
N GLN A 162 6.77 19.96 14.41
CA GLN A 162 5.90 21.10 14.13
C GLN A 162 5.20 21.62 15.40
N ALA A 163 4.73 20.74 16.29
CA ALA A 163 3.92 21.13 17.44
C ALA A 163 4.72 21.48 18.70
N ILE A 164 5.91 20.88 18.90
CA ILE A 164 6.71 21.07 20.13
C ILE A 164 7.94 21.92 19.87
N LEU A 165 8.65 21.70 18.76
CA LEU A 165 9.83 22.49 18.40
C LEU A 165 9.48 23.81 17.69
N ASN A 166 8.20 24.05 17.34
CA ASN A 166 7.75 25.17 16.49
C ASN A 166 8.59 25.31 15.21
N ALA A 167 9.14 24.19 14.70
CA ALA A 167 9.94 24.20 13.49
C ALA A 167 9.01 24.49 12.30
N THR A 168 9.47 25.33 11.36
CA THR A 168 8.74 25.49 10.11
C THR A 168 8.69 24.14 9.40
N PRO A 169 7.62 23.82 8.65
CA PRO A 169 7.48 22.47 8.15
C PRO A 169 8.51 22.14 7.04
N PHE A 170 9.23 23.15 6.53
CA PHE A 170 10.44 23.00 5.74
C PHE A 170 11.59 22.37 6.55
N HIS A 171 11.88 22.87 7.76
CA HIS A 171 12.91 22.30 8.64
C HIS A 171 12.55 20.89 9.09
N SER A 172 11.29 20.62 9.44
CA SER A 172 10.84 19.26 9.77
C SER A 172 11.00 18.28 8.60
N GLY A 173 10.88 18.75 7.36
CA GLY A 173 11.14 17.94 6.17
C GLY A 173 12.62 17.58 6.00
N VAL A 174 13.52 18.53 6.29
CA VAL A 174 14.98 18.32 6.27
C VAL A 174 15.38 17.34 7.37
N ASP A 175 14.81 17.45 8.56
CA ASP A 175 15.10 16.55 9.69
C ASP A 175 14.61 15.11 9.47
N MET A 176 13.69 14.91 8.52
CA MET A 176 13.28 13.58 8.07
C MET A 176 14.23 12.97 7.03
N LEU A 177 15.06 13.76 6.34
CA LEU A 177 15.99 13.26 5.30
C LEU A 177 16.92 12.15 5.80
N PRO A 178 17.54 12.23 7.00
CA PRO A 178 18.41 11.16 7.50
C PRO A 178 17.67 9.82 7.58
N SER A 179 16.42 9.80 8.03
CA SER A 179 15.62 8.57 8.14
C SER A 179 15.33 7.94 6.77
N VAL A 180 15.06 8.75 5.75
CA VAL A 180 14.81 8.29 4.39
C VAL A 180 16.09 7.76 3.75
N LEU A 181 17.20 8.47 3.93
CA LEU A 181 18.51 8.04 3.41
C LEU A 181 18.94 6.71 4.03
N LEU A 182 18.80 6.55 5.35
CA LEU A 182 19.06 5.29 6.02
C LEU A 182 18.16 4.18 5.48
N GLN A 183 16.87 4.44 5.27
CA GLN A 183 15.96 3.44 4.70
C GLN A 183 16.39 2.97 3.29
N ILE A 184 16.88 3.88 2.44
CA ILE A 184 17.41 3.53 1.12
C ILE A 184 18.65 2.64 1.26
N VAL A 185 19.59 3.01 2.13
CA VAL A 185 20.82 2.24 2.37
C VAL A 185 20.48 0.83 2.88
N PHE A 186 19.59 0.72 3.85
CA PHE A 186 19.16 -0.57 4.39
C PHE A 186 18.44 -1.42 3.33
N ALA A 187 17.58 -0.82 2.49
CA ALA A 187 16.90 -1.53 1.41
C ALA A 187 17.89 -2.08 0.35
N VAL A 188 18.90 -1.29 -0.01
CA VAL A 188 19.96 -1.76 -0.92
C VAL A 188 20.77 -2.88 -0.27
N SER A 189 21.13 -2.73 1.01
CA SER A 189 21.91 -3.76 1.71
C SER A 189 21.15 -5.08 1.86
N SER A 190 19.82 -5.03 2.10
CA SER A 190 19.00 -6.24 2.16
C SER A 190 18.86 -6.91 0.81
N GLY A 191 18.85 -6.11 -0.27
CA GLY A 191 18.85 -6.61 -1.65
C GLY A 191 20.12 -7.38 -1.97
N VAL A 192 21.28 -6.82 -1.61
CA VAL A 192 22.60 -7.47 -1.82
C VAL A 192 22.76 -8.73 -0.96
N MET A 193 22.20 -8.77 0.24
CA MET A 193 22.23 -9.97 1.10
C MET A 193 21.23 -11.06 0.69
N GLY A 194 20.26 -10.73 -0.17
CA GLY A 194 19.20 -11.65 -0.62
C GLY A 194 19.52 -12.41 -1.91
N GLU A 195 20.60 -12.05 -2.61
CA GLU A 195 21.20 -12.83 -3.71
C GLU A 195 22.22 -13.84 -3.19
#